data_AF-A0A7Y8HX65-F1
#
_entry.id   AF-A0A7Y8HX65-F1
#
_cell.length_a   1.000
_cell.length_b   1.000
_cell.length_c   1.000
_cell.angle_alpha   90.00
_cell.angle_beta   90.00
_cell.angle_gamma   90.00
#
_symmetry.space_group_name_H-M   'P 1'
#
loop_
_entity.id
_entity.type
_entity.pdbx_description
1 polymer ?
#
loop_
_entity_poly.entity_id
_entity_poly.type
_entity_poly.pdbx_seq_one_letter_code
_entity_poly.pdbx_strand_id
1 'polypeptide(L)' 'MVEVEYLAQSPVVVRGPVTGATYQFSAAAPIQRVYRRDSSALLATRHFRLAGRMA' A
#
# COMPACT_ATOMS: atom_id res chain seq x y z
N MET A 1 -0.33 2.72 -11.95
CA MET A 1 -0.45 2.17 -10.58
C MET A 1 0.77 1.31 -10.28
N VAL A 2 0.97 0.92 -9.03
CA VAL A 2 1.94 -0.08 -8.55
C VAL A 2 1.27 -0.93 -7.47
N GLU A 3 1.73 -2.16 -7.30
CA GLU A 3 1.28 -3.04 -6.23
C GLU A 3 2.22 -2.90 -5.04
N VAL A 4 1.62 -2.74 -3.87
CA VAL A 4 2.32 -2.71 -2.59
C VAL A 4 1.78 -3.83 -1.72
N GLU A 5 2.64 -4.38 -0.89
CA GLU A 5 2.31 -5.39 0.11
C GLU A 5 2.36 -4.77 1.50
N TYR A 6 1.28 -4.92 2.25
CA TYR A 6 1.14 -4.51 3.63
C TYR A 6 1.67 -5.58 4.58
N LEU A 7 2.58 -5.18 5.47
CA LEU A 7 3.36 -6.09 6.32
C LEU A 7 2.87 -6.14 7.77
N ALA A 8 1.90 -5.30 8.14
CA ALA A 8 1.34 -5.28 9.50
C ALA A 8 0.04 -6.09 9.60
N GLN A 9 -0.33 -6.44 10.84
CA GLN A 9 -1.48 -7.31 11.11
C GLN A 9 -2.80 -6.53 11.21
N SER A 10 -2.79 -5.37 11.87
CA SER A 10 -3.99 -4.58 12.11
C SER A 10 -4.51 -3.92 10.82
N PRO A 11 -5.83 -3.92 10.58
CA PRO A 11 -6.41 -3.22 9.43
C PRO A 11 -6.26 -1.71 9.58
N VAL A 12 -5.97 -1.02 8.48
CA VAL A 12 -5.80 0.44 8.43
C VAL A 12 -6.47 1.04 7.19
N VAL A 13 -6.89 2.30 7.32
CA VAL A 13 -7.35 3.13 6.21
C VAL A 13 -6.34 4.25 6.00
N VAL A 14 -5.80 4.34 4.79
CA VAL A 14 -4.80 5.36 4.42
C VAL A 14 -5.37 6.23 3.33
N ARG A 15 -5.23 7.55 3.50
CA ARG A 15 -5.52 8.52 2.46
C ARG A 15 -4.24 8.83 1.67
N GLY A 16 -4.27 8.66 0.36
CA GLY A 16 -3.19 8.98 -0.56
C GLY A 16 -2.84 10.47 -0.45
N PRO A 17 -1.58 10.83 -0.15
CA PRO A 17 -1.20 12.22 0.11
C PRO A 17 -1.25 13.11 -1.13
N VAL A 18 -1.15 12.53 -2.34
CA VAL A 18 -1.16 13.30 -3.60
C VAL A 18 -2.53 13.23 -4.27
N THR A 19 -3.16 12.05 -4.30
CA THR A 19 -4.43 11.88 -5.02
C THR A 19 -5.67 12.04 -4.14
N GLY A 20 -5.51 11.99 -2.82
CA GLY A 20 -6.63 11.92 -1.88
C GLY A 20 -7.39 10.59 -1.89
N ALA A 21 -6.96 9.59 -2.67
CA ALA A 21 -7.60 8.28 -2.75
C ALA A 21 -7.57 7.55 -1.41
N THR A 22 -8.61 6.76 -1.13
CA THR A 22 -8.68 5.95 0.09
C THR A 22 -8.25 4.52 -0.21
N TYR A 23 -7.32 4.00 0.58
CA TYR A 23 -6.83 2.62 0.53
C TYR A 23 -7.11 1.93 1.86
N GLN A 24 -7.61 0.70 1.81
CA GLN A 24 -7.83 -0.11 3.01
C GLN A 24 -6.89 -1.31 2.99
N PHE A 25 -5.97 -1.38 3.95
CA PHE A 25 -4.99 -2.46 4.04
C PHE A 25 -5.32 -3.38 5.22
N SER A 26 -5.11 -4.68 5.04
CA SER A 26 -5.18 -5.66 6.11
C SER A 26 -4.33 -6.88 5.78
N ALA A 27 -3.93 -7.66 6.78
CA ALA A 27 -3.19 -8.90 6.55
C ALA A 27 -4.02 -9.98 5.82
N ALA A 28 -5.36 -9.86 5.80
CA ALA A 28 -6.23 -10.77 5.04
C ALA A 28 -6.14 -10.56 3.52
N ALA A 29 -5.78 -9.35 3.09
CA ALA A 29 -5.55 -8.99 1.69
C ALA A 29 -4.37 -8.02 1.61
N PRO A 30 -3.12 -8.52 1.75
CA PRO A 30 -1.97 -7.67 1.97
C PRO A 30 -1.51 -6.95 0.70
N ILE A 31 -1.82 -7.48 -0.49
CA ILE A 31 -1.42 -6.89 -1.77
C ILE A 31 -2.54 -5.99 -2.30
N GLN A 32 -2.21 -4.74 -2.62
CA GLN A 32 -3.16 -3.78 -3.19
C GLN A 32 -2.50 -2.86 -4.21
N ARG A 33 -3.25 -2.53 -5.26
CA ARG A 33 -2.86 -1.51 -6.24
C ARG A 33 -3.09 -0.11 -5.71
N VAL A 34 -2.06 0.72 -5.81
CA VAL A 34 -2.11 2.13 -5.43
C VAL A 34 -1.62 3.02 -6.57
N TYR A 35 -1.94 4.32 -6.51
CA TYR A 35 -1.34 5.27 -7.44
C TYR A 35 0.17 5.42 -7.16
N ARG A 36 0.96 5.44 -8.24
CA ARG A 36 2.44 5.61 -8.17
C ARG A 36 2.87 6.88 -7.42
N ARG A 37 2.04 7.90 -7.50
CA ARG A 37 2.23 9.19 -6.83
C ARG A 37 1.98 9.14 -5.32
N ASP A 38 1.20 8.18 -4.84
CA ASP A 38 0.99 7.96 -3.40
C ASP A 38 1.93 6.90 -2.81
N SER A 39 2.47 6.00 -3.64
CA SER A 39 3.27 4.86 -3.15
C SER A 39 4.58 5.25 -2.47
N SER A 40 5.18 6.39 -2.82
CA SER A 40 6.43 6.85 -2.19
C SER A 40 6.28 7.03 -0.68
N ALA A 41 5.17 7.61 -0.22
CA ALA A 41 4.90 7.80 1.21
C ALA A 41 4.64 6.48 1.94
N LEU A 42 3.97 5.53 1.29
CA LEU A 42 3.72 4.20 1.86
C LEU A 42 5.04 3.43 2.03
N LEU A 43 5.85 3.39 0.96
CA LEU A 43 7.14 2.67 0.91
C LEU A 43 8.23 3.30 1.78
N ALA A 44 8.07 4.56 2.21
CA ALA A 44 8.95 5.20 3.17
C ALA A 44 8.75 4.68 4.61
N THR A 45 7.68 3.93 4.87
CA THR A 45 7.42 3.31 6.17
C THR A 45 7.85 1.84 6.17
N ARG A 46 8.04 1.27 7.36
CA ARG A 46 8.28 -0.18 7.52
C ARG A 46 7.04 -1.06 7.32
N HIS A 47 5.86 -0.46 7.07
CA HIS A 47 4.60 -1.18 6.96
C HIS A 47 4.30 -1.66 5.55
N PHE A 48 5.04 -1.18 4.55
CA PHE A 48 4.79 -1.49 3.14
C PHE A 48 6.07 -1.84 2.41
N ARG A 49 5.95 -2.71 1.41
CA ARG A 49 6.99 -2.95 0.40
C ARG A 49 6.37 -3.01 -0.98
N LEU A 50 7.18 -2.92 -2.03
CA LEU A 50 6.70 -3.23 -3.38
C LEU A 50 6.33 -4.72 -3.42
N ALA A 51 5.13 -5.02 -3.91
CA ALA A 51 4.80 -6.39 -4.27
C ALA A 51 5.67 -6.73 -5.48
N GLY A 52 6.59 -7.69 -5.30
CA GLY A 52 7.38 -8.21 -6.41
C GLY A 52 6.47 -8.76 -7.49
N ARG A 53 6.95 -8.80 -8.73
CA ARG A 53 6.22 -9.45 -9.84
C ARG A 53 5.96 -10.90 -9.42
N MET A 54 4.69 -11.28 -9.25
CA MET A 54 4.35 -12.70 -9.18
C MET A 54 4.77 -13.31 -10.52
N ALA A 55 5.75 -14.21 -10.48
CA ALA A 55 6.07 -15.08 -11.60
C ALA A 55 4.95 -16.11 -11.77
#